data_AF-A0A0R2FRW4-F1
#
_entry.id   AF-A0A0R2FRW4-F1
#
_cell.length_a   1.000
_cell.length_b   1.000
_cell.length_c   1.000
_cell.angle_alpha   90.00
_cell.angle_beta   90.00
_cell.angle_gamma   90.00
#
_symmetry.space_group_name_H-M   'P 1'
#
loop_
_entity.id
_entity.type
_entity.pdbx_description
1 polymer ?
#
loop_
_entity_poly.entity_id
_entity_poly.type
_entity_poly.pdbx_seq_one_letter_code
_entity_poly.pdbx_strand_id
1 'polypeptide(L)'
;MNQAQFYFLLLLIGLSQSDWRSTKINSYLALPLAYLILYHHKHVYLTLIIIGYGISLTLNTLSHQRWLGHGDLDIFALGLTLLPPLNGLNWLWLASLSQLLCYICLPTNTQLPFIPALTFAWLVITVI
;
A
#
# COMPACT_ATOMS: atom_id res chain seq x y z
N MET A 1 16.52 -5.04 5.42
CA MET A 1 15.64 -5.18 4.26
C MET A 1 16.12 -6.32 3.36
N ASN A 2 15.24 -7.25 2.98
CA ASN A 2 15.57 -8.40 2.11
C ASN A 2 15.41 -8.05 0.61
N GLN A 3 15.93 -8.88 -0.30
CA GLN A 3 15.87 -8.64 -1.76
C GLN A 3 14.44 -8.37 -2.26
N ALA A 4 13.45 -9.17 -1.84
CA ALA A 4 12.05 -8.97 -2.23
C ALA A 4 11.48 -7.63 -1.73
N GLN A 5 11.86 -7.21 -0.52
CA GLN A 5 11.45 -5.92 0.05
C GLN A 5 12.10 -4.74 -0.70
N PHE A 6 13.33 -4.91 -1.18
CA PHE A 6 14.01 -3.90 -2.01
C PHE A 6 13.36 -3.75 -3.39
N TYR A 7 13.04 -4.87 -4.06
CA TYR A 7 12.31 -4.80 -5.33
C TYR A 7 10.91 -4.21 -5.17
N PHE A 8 10.23 -4.51 -4.05
CA PHE A 8 8.96 -3.90 -3.71
C PHE A 8 9.07 -2.39 -3.46
N LEU A 9 10.13 -1.93 -2.78
CA LEU A 9 10.42 -0.50 -2.61
C LEU A 9 10.59 0.21 -3.96
N LEU A 10 11.35 -0.38 -4.89
CA LEU A 10 11.53 0.18 -6.24
C LEU A 10 10.19 0.28 -7.00
N LEU A 11 9.35 -0.74 -6.88
CA LEU A 11 8.00 -0.75 -7.45
C LEU A 11 7.12 0.35 -6.82
N LEU A 12 7.16 0.49 -5.50
CA LEU A 12 6.46 1.54 -4.76
C LEU A 12 6.88 2.94 -5.24
N ILE A 13 8.19 3.19 -5.42
CA ILE A 13 8.70 4.47 -5.94
C ILE A 13 8.21 4.74 -7.37
N GLY A 14 8.20 3.73 -8.24
CA GLY A 14 7.68 3.88 -9.60
C GLY A 14 6.19 4.19 -9.62
N LEU A 15 5.42 3.51 -8.77
CA LEU A 15 3.97 3.72 -8.67
C LEU A 15 3.62 5.04 -7.98
N SER A 16 4.40 5.50 -7.00
CA SER A 16 4.19 6.80 -6.35
C SER A 16 4.35 7.95 -7.35
N GLN A 17 5.31 7.85 -8.26
CA GLN A 17 5.50 8.81 -9.33
C GLN A 17 4.33 8.80 -10.33
N SER A 18 3.77 7.63 -10.65
CA SER A 18 2.60 7.50 -11.53
C SER A 18 1.33 8.06 -10.86
N ASP A 19 1.15 7.77 -9.57
CA ASP A 19 0.01 8.20 -8.77
C ASP A 19 0.00 9.72 -8.61
N TRP A 20 1.17 10.33 -8.34
CA TRP A 20 1.32 11.78 -8.26
C TRP A 20 0.98 12.51 -9.58
N ARG A 21 1.26 11.88 -10.72
CA ARG A 21 1.06 12.50 -12.04
C ARG A 21 -0.37 12.37 -12.57
N SER A 22 -1.07 11.31 -12.22
CA SER A 22 -2.32 10.94 -12.90
C SER A 22 -3.44 10.42 -12.01
N THR A 23 -3.18 10.28 -10.69
CA THR A 23 -4.08 9.68 -9.68
C THR A 23 -4.69 8.34 -10.11
N LYS A 24 -4.02 7.67 -11.05
CA LYS A 24 -4.38 6.40 -11.64
C LYS A 24 -3.17 5.50 -11.58
N ILE A 25 -3.40 4.33 -11.01
CA ILE A 25 -2.37 3.34 -10.76
C ILE A 25 -2.72 2.11 -11.57
N ASN A 26 -1.74 1.64 -12.34
CA ASN A 26 -1.85 0.36 -13.02
C ASN A 26 -1.31 -0.74 -12.10
N SER A 27 -2.18 -1.31 -11.25
CA SER A 27 -1.80 -2.37 -10.31
C SER A 27 -1.35 -3.67 -10.99
N TYR A 28 -1.63 -3.85 -12.29
CA TYR A 28 -1.13 -4.99 -13.07
C TYR A 28 0.41 -5.03 -13.12
N LEU A 29 1.09 -3.90 -12.94
CA LEU A 29 2.55 -3.84 -12.84
C LEU A 29 3.09 -4.60 -11.61
N ALA A 30 2.24 -4.86 -10.62
CA ALA A 30 2.59 -5.59 -9.41
C ALA A 30 2.41 -7.11 -9.53
N LEU A 31 1.74 -7.61 -10.59
CA LEU A 31 1.51 -9.05 -10.81
C LEU A 31 2.78 -9.91 -10.88
N PRO A 32 3.88 -9.50 -11.56
CA PRO A 32 5.10 -10.31 -11.59
C PRO A 32 5.71 -10.48 -10.20
N LEU A 33 5.66 -9.43 -9.38
CA LEU A 33 6.14 -9.47 -8.00
C LEU A 33 5.23 -10.37 -7.14
N ALA A 34 3.91 -10.28 -7.32
CA ALA A 34 2.94 -11.11 -6.62
C ALA A 34 3.18 -12.60 -6.90
N TYR A 35 3.38 -12.97 -8.15
CA TYR A 35 3.69 -14.35 -8.55
C TYR A 35 4.98 -14.84 -7.88
N LEU A 36 6.04 -14.04 -7.91
CA LEU A 36 7.33 -14.40 -7.32
C LEU A 36 7.23 -14.60 -5.80
N ILE A 37 6.45 -13.78 -5.10
CA ILE A 37 6.25 -13.89 -3.66
C ILE A 37 5.41 -15.12 -3.30
N LEU A 38 4.30 -15.35 -4.00
CA LEU A 38 3.46 -16.54 -3.78
C LEU A 38 4.24 -17.83 -4.04
N TYR A 39 5.15 -17.82 -5.03
CA TYR A 39 5.96 -18.98 -5.37
C TYR A 39 7.08 -19.24 -4.34
N HIS A 40 7.70 -18.19 -3.79
CA HIS A 40 8.85 -18.32 -2.89
C HIS A 40 8.53 -18.24 -1.39
N HIS A 41 7.40 -17.69 -0.97
CA HIS A 41 7.03 -17.63 0.44
C HIS A 41 5.97 -18.68 0.77
N LYS A 42 6.37 -19.73 1.49
CA LYS A 42 5.48 -20.81 1.94
C LYS A 42 4.45 -20.36 2.99
N HIS A 43 4.71 -19.25 3.68
CA HIS A 43 3.83 -18.66 4.69
C HIS A 43 3.30 -17.32 4.21
N VAL A 44 2.42 -17.36 3.22
CA VAL A 44 1.61 -16.19 2.86
C VAL A 44 0.56 -16.02 3.94
N TYR A 45 0.53 -14.87 4.62
CA TYR A 45 -0.51 -14.53 5.59
C TYR A 45 -1.81 -14.15 4.87
N LEU A 46 -2.38 -15.13 4.16
CA LEU A 46 -3.54 -14.98 3.28
C LEU A 46 -4.75 -14.44 4.06
N THR A 47 -4.91 -14.82 5.32
CA THR A 47 -5.90 -14.25 6.24
C THR A 47 -5.74 -12.75 6.43
N LEU A 48 -4.52 -12.24 6.53
CA LEU A 48 -4.23 -10.82 6.75
C LEU A 48 -4.50 -9.99 5.49
N ILE A 49 -4.22 -10.57 4.32
CA ILE A 49 -4.60 -10.01 3.02
C ILE A 49 -6.12 -9.91 2.90
N ILE A 50 -6.85 -11.00 3.17
CA ILE A 50 -8.32 -11.02 3.10
C ILE A 50 -8.93 -10.01 4.08
N ILE A 51 -8.41 -9.93 5.31
CA ILE A 51 -8.89 -8.99 6.32
C ILE A 51 -8.61 -7.54 5.86
N GLY A 52 -7.41 -7.24 5.39
CA GLY A 52 -7.06 -5.89 4.91
C GLY A 52 -7.89 -5.46 3.70
N TYR A 53 -8.07 -6.37 2.74
CA TYR A 53 -8.89 -6.14 1.55
C TYR A 53 -10.37 -5.97 1.92
N GLY A 54 -10.87 -6.84 2.80
CA GLY A 54 -12.24 -6.81 3.32
C GLY A 54 -12.55 -5.52 4.08
N ILE A 55 -11.73 -5.11 5.04
CA ILE A 55 -11.91 -3.87 5.81
C ILE A 55 -11.98 -2.66 4.87
N SER A 56 -11.09 -2.61 3.88
CA SER A 56 -11.01 -1.48 2.96
C SER A 56 -12.19 -1.41 1.99
N LEU A 57 -12.65 -2.56 1.50
CA LEU A 57 -13.90 -2.67 0.72
C LEU A 57 -15.09 -2.21 1.56
N THR A 58 -15.16 -2.65 2.81
CA THR A 58 -16.21 -2.28 3.75
C THR A 58 -16.22 -0.76 3.99
N LEU A 59 -15.05 -0.16 4.22
CA LEU A 59 -14.91 1.29 4.39
C LEU A 59 -15.30 2.06 3.12
N ASN A 60 -14.90 1.59 1.94
CA ASN A 60 -15.31 2.20 0.66
C ASN A 60 -16.83 2.09 0.44
N THR A 61 -17.46 0.97 0.84
CA THR A 61 -18.91 0.79 0.71
C THR A 61 -19.71 1.64 1.70
N LEU A 62 -19.25 1.74 2.95
CA LEU A 62 -19.93 2.47 4.02
C LEU A 62 -19.83 4.00 3.85
N SER A 63 -18.73 4.49 3.31
CA SER A 63 -18.49 5.93 3.15
C SER A 63 -19.07 6.51 1.85
N HIS A 64 -19.58 5.67 0.93
CA HIS A 64 -19.93 6.03 -0.46
C HIS A 64 -18.83 6.79 -1.22
N GLN A 65 -17.61 6.79 -0.69
CA GLN A 65 -16.46 7.50 -1.18
C GLN A 65 -15.35 6.48 -1.38
N ARG A 66 -14.61 6.61 -2.48
CA ARG A 66 -13.44 5.76 -2.75
C ARG A 66 -12.24 6.36 -2.05
N TRP A 67 -12.12 6.09 -0.74
CA TRP A 67 -11.01 6.55 0.08
C TRP A 67 -9.70 5.84 -0.30
N LEU A 68 -9.79 4.55 -0.65
CA LEU A 68 -8.70 3.80 -1.27
C LEU A 68 -9.09 3.35 -2.67
N GLY A 69 -8.23 3.62 -3.65
CA GLY A 69 -8.35 3.07 -4.98
C GLY A 69 -8.14 1.55 -4.95
N HIS A 70 -8.78 0.83 -5.87
CA HIS A 70 -8.57 -0.63 -6.00
C HIS A 70 -7.09 -0.96 -6.24
N GLY A 71 -6.36 -0.11 -6.98
CA GLY A 71 -4.93 -0.29 -7.20
C GLY A 71 -4.07 -0.09 -5.95
N ASP A 72 -4.46 0.82 -5.05
CA ASP A 72 -3.79 1.02 -3.75
C ASP A 72 -3.91 -0.23 -2.88
N LEU A 73 -5.08 -0.87 -2.93
CA LEU A 73 -5.38 -2.08 -2.17
C LEU A 73 -4.59 -3.29 -2.67
N ASP A 74 -4.46 -3.44 -3.98
CA ASP A 74 -3.65 -4.51 -4.58
C ASP A 74 -2.19 -4.40 -4.12
N ILE A 75 -1.65 -3.19 -4.08
CA ILE A 75 -0.27 -2.92 -3.66
C ILE A 75 -0.10 -3.11 -2.15
N PHE A 76 -1.08 -2.66 -1.36
CA PHE A 76 -1.08 -2.87 0.08
C PHE A 76 -1.12 -4.36 0.44
N ALA A 77 -2.01 -5.12 -0.19
CA ALA A 77 -2.10 -6.57 -0.04
C ALA A 77 -0.77 -7.26 -0.36
N LEU A 78 -0.10 -6.83 -1.43
CA LEU A 78 1.20 -7.35 -1.81
C LEU A 78 2.28 -7.01 -0.77
N GLY A 79 2.32 -5.78 -0.27
CA GLY A 79 3.27 -5.39 0.78
C GLY A 79 3.06 -6.16 2.09
N LEU A 80 1.82 -6.50 2.45
CA LEU A 80 1.52 -7.33 3.63
C LEU A 80 2.14 -8.74 3.55
N THR A 81 2.35 -9.28 2.35
CA THR A 81 3.02 -10.59 2.19
C THR A 81 4.52 -10.56 2.47
N LEU A 82 5.11 -9.36 2.48
CA LEU A 82 6.54 -9.13 2.63
C LEU A 82 6.93 -8.64 4.03
N LEU A 83 5.95 -8.39 4.90
CA LEU A 83 6.14 -7.92 6.27
C LEU A 83 5.59 -8.93 7.30
N PRO A 84 6.18 -8.98 8.51
CA PRO A 84 5.54 -9.63 9.64
C PRO A 84 4.15 -9.01 9.93
N PRO A 85 3.20 -9.76 10.49
CA PRO A 85 1.82 -9.31 10.74
C PRO A 85 1.72 -7.97 11.49
N LEU A 86 2.49 -7.82 12.56
CA LEU A 86 2.52 -6.60 13.38
C LEU A 86 3.05 -5.39 12.60
N ASN A 87 4.04 -5.62 11.73
CA ASN A 87 4.63 -4.57 10.91
C ASN A 87 3.68 -4.15 9.77
N GLY A 88 2.86 -5.08 9.26
CA GLY A 88 1.83 -4.76 8.27
C GLY A 88 0.76 -3.79 8.79
N LEU A 89 0.32 -3.97 10.04
CA LEU A 89 -0.62 -3.05 10.69
C LEU A 89 0.03 -1.68 10.97
N ASN A 90 1.26 -1.68 11.48
CA ASN A 90 2.03 -0.44 11.69
C ASN A 90 2.24 0.31 10.38
N TRP A 91 2.38 -0.41 9.26
CA TRP A 91 2.56 0.18 7.94
C TRP A 91 1.33 0.94 7.47
N LEU A 92 0.16 0.32 7.57
CA LEU A 92 -1.11 1.00 7.28
C LEU A 92 -1.30 2.22 8.18
N TRP A 93 -1.02 2.07 9.48
CA TRP A 93 -1.20 3.15 10.44
C TRP A 93 -0.32 4.35 10.12
N LEU A 94 0.98 4.13 9.88
CA LEU A 94 1.91 5.19 9.47
C LEU A 94 1.53 5.83 8.13
N ALA A 95 1.11 5.03 7.14
CA ALA A 95 0.65 5.55 5.86
C ALA A 95 -0.57 6.46 6.04
N SER A 96 -1.59 6.00 6.77
CA SER A 96 -2.80 6.80 7.06
C SER A 96 -2.51 8.07 7.85
N LEU A 97 -1.56 8.03 8.79
CA LEU A 97 -1.16 9.19 9.58
C LEU A 97 -0.42 10.22 8.71
N SER A 98 0.48 9.77 7.82
CA SER A 98 1.15 10.65 6.86
C SER A 98 0.18 11.29 5.86
N GLN A 99 -0.83 10.53 5.41
CA GLN A 99 -1.93 11.03 4.59
C GLN A 99 -2.72 12.13 5.31
N LEU A 100 -3.07 11.88 6.58
CA LEU A 100 -3.82 12.81 7.42
C LEU A 100 -3.04 14.10 7.69
N LEU A 101 -1.73 14.00 7.96
CA LEU A 101 -0.86 15.17 8.08
C LEU A 101 -0.80 15.98 6.79
N CYS A 102 -0.68 15.32 5.64
CA CYS A 102 -0.73 16.00 4.34
C CYS A 102 -2.07 16.69 4.12
N TYR A 103 -3.19 16.04 4.45
CA TYR A 103 -4.52 16.63 4.32
C TYR A 103 -4.73 17.86 5.21
N ILE A 104 -4.17 17.88 6.42
CA ILE A 104 -4.22 19.05 7.30
C ILE A 104 -3.36 20.20 6.76
N CYS A 105 -2.22 19.89 6.13
CA CYS A 105 -1.28 20.89 5.64
C CYS A 105 -1.62 21.43 4.24
N LEU A 106 -2.43 20.72 3.46
CA LEU A 106 -2.78 21.06 2.07
C LEU A 106 -4.24 21.53 1.95
N PRO A 107 -4.55 22.41 0.99
CA PRO A 107 -5.91 22.89 0.80
C PRO A 107 -6.88 21.77 0.42
N THR A 108 -8.07 21.83 1.03
CA THR A 108 -9.12 20.81 1.17
C THR A 108 -9.72 20.18 -0.11
N ASN A 109 -9.29 20.59 -1.30
CA ASN A 109 -9.89 20.17 -2.58
C ASN A 109 -8.99 19.28 -3.46
N THR A 110 -7.86 18.81 -2.93
CA THR A 110 -6.96 17.93 -3.70
C THR A 110 -7.12 16.48 -3.25
N GLN A 111 -7.50 15.60 -4.19
CA GLN A 111 -7.38 14.16 -3.99
C GLN A 111 -5.90 13.82 -3.87
N LEU A 112 -5.47 13.45 -2.66
CA LEU A 112 -4.08 13.15 -2.38
C LEU A 112 -3.77 11.69 -2.78
N PRO A 113 -2.70 11.46 -3.55
CA PRO A 113 -2.26 10.11 -3.90
C PRO A 113 -1.87 9.33 -2.64
N PHE A 114 -2.33 8.08 -2.52
CA PHE A 114 -2.12 7.25 -1.32
C PHE A 114 -0.80 6.45 -1.39
N ILE A 115 -0.31 6.13 -2.60
CA ILE A 115 0.93 5.38 -2.74
C ILE A 115 2.14 6.12 -2.16
N PRO A 116 2.34 7.43 -2.36
CA PRO A 116 3.44 8.16 -1.72
C PRO A 116 3.48 7.98 -0.19
N ALA A 117 2.32 8.04 0.47
CA ALA A 117 2.19 7.78 1.90
C ALA A 117 2.60 6.33 2.25
N LEU A 118 2.15 5.34 1.47
CA LEU A 118 2.59 3.95 1.61
C LEU A 118 4.10 3.79 1.43
N THR A 119 4.71 4.49 0.46
CA THR A 119 6.16 4.40 0.20
C THR A 119 6.97 4.94 1.37
N PHE A 120 6.55 6.07 1.94
CA PHE A 120 7.20 6.66 3.09
C PHE A 120 7.09 5.75 4.31
N ALA A 121 5.88 5.27 4.61
CA ALA A 121 5.65 4.36 5.72
C ALA A 121 6.43 3.04 5.57
N TRP A 122 6.60 2.56 4.33
CA TRP A 122 7.38 1.35 4.04
C TRP A 122 8.86 1.56 4.37
N LEU A 123 9.44 2.70 3.96
CA LEU A 123 10.83 3.06 4.29
C LEU A 123 11.03 3.11 5.81
N VAL A 124 10.13 3.76 6.53
CA VAL A 124 10.20 3.86 7.99
C VAL A 124 10.24 2.47 8.64
N ILE A 125 9.42 1.53 8.20
CA ILE A 125 9.32 0.19 8.82
C ILE A 125 10.45 -0.77 8.41
N THR A 126 11.03 -0.57 7.23
CA THR A 126 12.04 -1.51 6.70
C THR A 126 13.48 -1.06 6.93
N VAL A 127 13.68 0.22 7.25
CA VAL A 127 14.99 0.84 7.53
C VAL A 127 15.24 0.99 9.04
N ILE A 128 14.21 1.28 9.83
CA ILE A 128 14.27 1.33 11.32
C ILE A 128 14.09 -0.08 11.88
#